data_AF-A0A6C0IVN0-F1
#
_entry.id   AF-A0A6C0IVN0-F1
#
_cell.length_a   1.000
_cell.length_b   1.000
_cell.length_c   1.000
_cell.angle_alpha   90.00
_cell.angle_beta   90.00
_cell.angle_gamma   90.00
#
_symmetry.space_group_name_H-M   'P 1'
#
loop_
_entity.id
_entity.type
_entity.pdbx_description
1 polymer ?
#
loop_
_entity_poly.entity_id
_entity_poly.type
_entity_poly.pdbx_seq_one_letter_code
_entity_poly.pdbx_strand_id
1 'polypeptide(L)'
;MDLVLLSGFLGSLAYFKNREEEQELDNKYGWDDENINLETSYGNRAIPILNKTNQQTIKIEKEFNDLNRELKGLCTDIIVNDFFLTDNSLFNFLMLVYNMFEKNIEKYIEYKSHMVKGGIKKNDIFFTFKGGNILRIISKELIMELPDLAGKKINDFYKKFFKRSDADFSIYINPELEDYDKIYNDWCLISYHLQYRIREIINNNLTDYFDYFKYNNGYKQEILKKNLKEFNNSNSVKDIDNTKYYKANFTDLILKNTSVNQNNYDSLKDFITEFSEKDSELNRSDLTEKDNFMYISLNKTLEFKSGDGGITKFALIRTKINFNLILEKNKNHSKINIGGELIDVSIPHRKDESIKEVFNNMDKAISRYNITNKDKTLKFNSYSLEFLIEDLEKILFHVAEYPWDDNKYVKRLNRLCYLYFLEMFIDIKDNSLRKTKLNEMINKIKIDSIKPKDVNQKIGEKVKHFDRLYWYYNYIGNKLNKNLQLQMKEFIDNIHINLKILSEGFNDVELYCKNGPGNLSESDIYTTSMDNLV
;
A
#
# COMPACT_ATOMS: atom_id res chain seq x y z
N MET A 1 -17.51 -4.39 -8.87
CA MET A 1 -17.61 -2.96 -9.23
C MET A 1 -16.18 -2.50 -9.34
N ASP A 2 -15.73 -2.32 -10.58
CA ASP A 2 -14.36 -2.60 -10.98
C ASP A 2 -13.80 -1.53 -11.94
N LEU A 3 -12.81 -0.79 -11.45
CA LEU A 3 -11.76 -0.19 -12.28
C LEU A 3 -11.06 -1.29 -13.07
N VAL A 4 -11.05 -1.16 -14.39
CA VAL A 4 -10.41 -2.07 -15.34
C VAL A 4 -9.12 -1.41 -15.83
N LEU A 5 -7.99 -2.13 -15.82
CA LEU A 5 -6.85 -1.71 -16.64
C LEU A 5 -7.19 -2.06 -18.09
N LEU A 6 -7.09 -1.09 -19.00
CA LEU A 6 -6.77 -1.42 -20.38
C LEU A 6 -5.24 -1.35 -20.50
N SER A 7 -4.58 -2.51 -20.51
CA SER A 7 -3.13 -2.61 -20.71
C SER A 7 -2.76 -2.35 -22.17
N GLY A 8 -2.63 -1.06 -22.52
CA GLY A 8 -1.75 -0.65 -23.62
C GLY A 8 -0.31 -0.59 -23.10
N PHE A 9 0.39 -1.73 -23.07
CA PHE A 9 1.76 -1.83 -22.56
C PHE A 9 2.76 -1.73 -23.72
N LEU A 10 3.57 -0.69 -23.69
CA LEU A 10 4.82 -0.55 -24.46
C LEU A 10 5.98 -0.25 -23.48
N GLY A 11 5.93 -0.82 -22.27
CA GLY A 11 6.49 -0.21 -21.06
C GLY A 11 7.98 -0.41 -20.75
N SER A 12 8.65 -1.48 -21.19
CA SER A 12 10.05 -1.72 -20.79
C SER A 12 11.09 -1.22 -21.81
N LEU A 13 10.70 -1.04 -23.08
CA LEU A 13 11.60 -0.53 -24.14
C LEU A 13 11.29 0.91 -24.60
N ALA A 14 10.09 1.44 -24.35
CA ALA A 14 9.69 2.78 -24.81
C ALA A 14 9.78 3.88 -23.73
N TYR A 15 10.52 3.64 -22.65
CA TYR A 15 10.78 4.59 -21.56
C TYR A 15 11.32 5.97 -22.03
N PHE A 16 11.79 6.07 -23.29
CA PHE A 16 12.54 7.22 -23.78
C PHE A 16 11.89 8.09 -24.87
N LYS A 17 10.68 7.82 -25.41
CA LYS A 17 10.32 8.44 -26.72
C LYS A 17 9.06 9.29 -26.94
N ASN A 18 7.98 9.23 -26.17
CA ASN A 18 6.77 9.99 -26.59
C ASN A 18 6.29 10.99 -25.51
N ARG A 19 6.56 12.28 -25.71
CA ARG A 19 6.16 13.40 -24.83
C ARG A 19 5.29 14.47 -25.53
N GLU A 20 5.03 14.35 -26.84
CA GLU A 20 4.31 15.38 -27.61
C GLU A 20 2.77 15.28 -27.49
N GLU A 21 2.21 14.13 -27.12
CA GLU A 21 0.75 13.95 -27.01
C GLU A 21 0.15 14.39 -25.65
N GLU A 22 0.98 14.67 -24.63
CA GLU A 22 0.49 14.96 -23.26
C GLU A 22 0.12 16.44 -23.02
N GLN A 23 0.57 17.38 -23.86
CA GLN A 23 0.29 18.82 -23.68
C GLN A 23 -1.14 19.26 -24.04
N GLU A 24 -1.90 18.49 -24.84
CA GLU A 24 -3.26 18.89 -25.26
C GLU A 24 -4.35 18.65 -24.18
N LEU A 25 -4.12 17.74 -23.22
CA LEU A 25 -5.11 17.39 -22.19
C LEU A 25 -5.14 18.39 -21.02
N ASP A 26 -4.03 19.04 -20.71
CA ASP A 26 -3.91 19.96 -19.57
C ASP A 26 -4.67 21.28 -19.79
N ASN A 27 -4.76 21.76 -21.04
CA ASN A 27 -5.44 23.01 -21.38
C ASN A 27 -6.98 22.95 -21.31
N LYS A 28 -7.58 21.76 -21.33
CA LYS A 28 -9.06 21.60 -21.41
C LYS A 28 -9.77 21.68 -20.06
N TYR A 29 -9.07 21.44 -18.94
CA TYR A 29 -9.69 21.30 -17.63
C TYR A 29 -9.39 22.45 -16.64
N GLY A 30 -8.68 23.52 -17.05
CA GLY A 30 -8.45 24.69 -16.21
C GLY A 30 -7.56 24.43 -14.98
N TRP A 31 -6.60 23.49 -15.07
CA TRP A 31 -5.69 23.15 -13.97
C TRP A 31 -4.56 24.18 -13.77
N ASP A 32 -4.48 25.21 -14.61
CA ASP A 32 -3.39 26.20 -14.57
C ASP A 32 -3.43 27.09 -13.32
N ASP A 33 -4.61 27.38 -12.76
CA ASP A 33 -4.78 28.21 -11.57
C ASP A 33 -4.65 27.44 -10.23
N GLU A 34 -4.47 26.11 -10.27
CA GLU A 34 -4.38 25.28 -9.05
C GLU A 34 -2.94 24.90 -8.66
N ASN A 35 -1.97 25.41 -9.39
CA ASN A 35 -0.56 25.16 -9.17
C ASN A 35 -0.04 25.91 -7.93
N ILE A 36 0.80 25.25 -7.11
CA ILE A 36 1.73 26.00 -6.27
C ILE A 36 2.61 26.79 -7.23
N ASN A 37 2.39 28.09 -7.33
CA ASN A 37 3.10 28.95 -8.27
C ASN A 37 4.53 29.16 -7.74
N LEU A 38 5.41 28.18 -8.04
CA LEU A 38 6.79 28.13 -7.58
C LEU A 38 7.61 29.35 -8.05
N GLU A 39 7.17 30.06 -9.10
CA GLU A 39 7.88 31.22 -9.65
C GLU A 39 7.44 32.56 -9.05
N THR A 40 6.14 32.78 -8.81
CA THR A 40 5.65 34.12 -8.40
C THR A 40 5.45 34.29 -6.89
N SER A 41 5.28 33.21 -6.11
CA SER A 41 5.17 33.30 -4.65
C SER A 41 6.50 33.15 -3.90
N TYR A 42 7.61 32.92 -4.62
CA TYR A 42 8.90 32.56 -4.02
C TYR A 42 10.05 33.45 -4.52
N GLY A 43 9.99 34.74 -4.18
CA GLY A 43 11.17 35.61 -4.29
C GLY A 43 12.30 35.05 -3.42
N ASN A 44 13.35 34.50 -4.03
CA ASN A 44 14.63 34.07 -3.42
C ASN A 44 14.61 33.22 -2.11
N ARG A 45 13.46 32.76 -1.61
CA ARG A 45 13.30 31.71 -0.58
C ARG A 45 12.26 30.72 -1.10
N ALA A 46 12.64 29.47 -1.38
CA ALA A 46 12.83 28.36 -0.43
C ALA A 46 11.51 27.98 0.25
N ILE A 47 11.06 26.77 -0.02
CA ILE A 47 9.90 26.00 0.49
C ILE A 47 9.25 26.56 1.76
N PRO A 48 7.90 26.62 1.83
CA PRO A 48 7.22 27.26 2.96
C PRO A 48 7.67 26.71 4.30
N ILE A 49 7.93 27.63 5.24
CA ILE A 49 8.28 27.28 6.61
C ILE A 49 7.01 26.87 7.34
N LEU A 50 7.08 25.77 8.09
CA LEU A 50 5.99 25.33 8.95
C LEU A 50 5.91 26.20 10.20
N ASN A 51 4.76 26.82 10.42
CA ASN A 51 4.43 27.49 11.67
C ASN A 51 4.03 26.44 12.71
N LYS A 52 4.94 26.17 13.66
CA LYS A 52 4.71 25.20 14.74
C LYS A 52 4.15 25.89 15.96
N THR A 53 3.06 25.36 16.51
CA THR A 53 2.42 25.85 17.73
C THR A 53 2.17 24.70 18.72
N ASN A 54 1.84 25.02 19.98
CA ASN A 54 1.47 24.06 21.02
C ASN A 54 2.43 22.85 21.14
N GLN A 55 3.73 23.12 21.19
CA GLN A 55 4.72 22.06 21.26
C GLN A 55 4.55 21.21 22.53
N GLN A 56 4.51 19.89 22.35
CA GLN A 56 4.43 18.90 23.40
C GLN A 56 5.60 17.92 23.27
N THR A 57 6.28 17.65 24.37
CA THR A 57 7.34 16.65 24.43
C THR A 57 6.77 15.31 24.85
N ILE A 58 7.06 14.27 24.06
CA ILE A 58 6.61 12.90 24.27
C ILE A 58 7.83 12.05 24.61
N LYS A 59 7.79 11.33 25.73
CA LYS A 59 8.84 10.38 26.09
C LYS A 59 8.69 9.09 25.29
N ILE A 60 9.78 8.58 24.75
CA ILE A 60 9.79 7.31 24.02
C ILE A 60 9.81 6.18 25.05
N GLU A 61 8.73 5.40 25.10
CA GLU A 61 8.68 4.14 25.87
C GLU A 61 9.39 3.02 25.10
N LYS A 62 10.02 2.08 25.82
CA LYS A 62 10.77 0.97 25.19
C LYS A 62 9.89 0.02 24.38
N GLU A 63 8.63 -0.16 24.77
CA GLU A 63 7.65 -0.99 24.06
C GLU A 63 6.36 -0.20 23.87
N PHE A 64 6.07 0.19 22.64
CA PHE A 64 4.83 0.90 22.31
C PHE A 64 3.76 -0.09 21.85
N ASN A 65 2.69 -0.22 22.65
CA ASN A 65 1.50 -0.96 22.25
C ASN A 65 0.40 0.00 21.76
N ASP A 66 0.09 -0.01 20.46
CA ASP A 66 -0.99 0.79 19.88
C ASP A 66 -2.36 0.16 20.16
N LEU A 67 -2.90 0.42 21.35
CA LEU A 67 -4.22 -0.06 21.78
C LEU A 67 -5.38 0.37 20.85
N ASN A 68 -5.15 1.36 19.97
CA ASN A 68 -6.15 1.85 19.02
C ASN A 68 -6.05 1.19 17.64
N ARG A 69 -5.07 0.28 17.41
CA ARG A 69 -4.74 -0.24 16.07
C ARG A 69 -5.94 -0.85 15.34
N GLU A 70 -6.71 -1.69 16.01
CA GLU A 70 -7.89 -2.32 15.41
C GLU A 70 -9.00 -1.30 15.12
N LEU A 71 -9.25 -0.36 16.04
CA LEU A 71 -10.24 0.70 15.86
C LEU A 71 -9.88 1.61 14.67
N LYS A 72 -8.59 1.93 14.48
CA LYS A 72 -8.10 2.65 13.29
C LYS A 72 -8.38 1.86 12.01
N GLY A 73 -8.15 0.54 12.04
CA GLY A 73 -8.48 -0.35 10.93
C GLY A 73 -9.98 -0.34 10.57
N LEU A 74 -10.86 -0.33 11.57
CA LEU A 74 -12.31 -0.18 11.36
C LEU A 74 -12.67 1.18 10.76
N CYS A 75 -12.04 2.28 11.19
CA CYS A 75 -12.22 3.59 10.57
C CYS A 75 -11.74 3.61 9.11
N THR A 76 -10.59 3.01 8.81
CA THR A 76 -10.10 2.87 7.43
C THR A 76 -11.07 2.04 6.60
N ASP A 77 -11.67 0.99 7.16
CA ASP A 77 -12.70 0.19 6.48
C ASP A 77 -13.95 1.01 6.11
N ILE A 78 -14.36 1.97 6.94
CA ILE A 78 -15.45 2.91 6.59
C ILE A 78 -15.07 3.74 5.37
N ILE A 79 -13.88 4.34 5.36
CA ILE A 79 -13.40 5.15 4.24
C ILE A 79 -13.37 4.29 2.96
N VAL A 80 -12.71 3.15 3.06
CA VAL A 80 -12.59 2.20 1.96
C VAL A 80 -13.97 1.82 1.44
N ASN A 81 -14.89 1.35 2.27
CA ASN A 81 -16.15 0.77 1.80
C ASN A 81 -17.23 1.79 1.47
N ASP A 82 -17.29 2.91 2.20
CA ASP A 82 -18.41 3.85 2.13
C ASP A 82 -18.04 5.18 1.44
N PHE A 83 -16.75 5.59 1.43
CA PHE A 83 -16.33 6.80 0.70
C PHE A 83 -16.00 6.49 -0.76
N PHE A 84 -15.44 5.31 -1.03
CA PHE A 84 -15.05 4.88 -2.37
C PHE A 84 -15.93 3.73 -2.87
N LEU A 85 -17.26 3.88 -2.78
CA LEU A 85 -18.17 2.83 -3.20
C LEU A 85 -18.14 2.63 -4.72
N THR A 86 -17.97 3.71 -5.48
CA THR A 86 -17.94 3.73 -6.94
C THR A 86 -16.52 3.87 -7.48
N ASP A 87 -16.27 3.28 -8.64
CA ASP A 87 -14.99 3.38 -9.36
C ASP A 87 -14.68 4.82 -9.77
N ASN A 88 -15.70 5.63 -10.04
CA ASN A 88 -15.56 7.03 -10.43
C ASN A 88 -14.99 7.88 -9.29
N SER A 89 -15.53 7.75 -8.08
CA SER A 89 -15.04 8.47 -6.90
C SER A 89 -13.61 8.07 -6.55
N LEU A 90 -13.30 6.77 -6.59
CA LEU A 90 -11.94 6.26 -6.36
C LEU A 90 -10.95 6.74 -7.44
N PHE A 91 -11.33 6.66 -8.71
CA PHE A 91 -10.48 7.08 -9.83
C PHE A 91 -10.19 8.58 -9.78
N ASN A 92 -11.21 9.41 -9.56
CA ASN A 92 -11.04 10.86 -9.43
C ASN A 92 -10.08 11.19 -8.28
N PHE A 93 -10.22 10.50 -7.14
CA PHE A 93 -9.34 10.66 -5.99
C PHE A 93 -7.89 10.27 -6.32
N LEU A 94 -7.65 9.08 -6.88
CA LEU A 94 -6.31 8.62 -7.26
C LEU A 94 -5.66 9.53 -8.30
N MET A 95 -6.43 9.97 -9.29
CA MET A 95 -5.97 10.88 -10.34
C MET A 95 -5.58 12.25 -9.76
N LEU A 96 -6.38 12.81 -8.83
CA LEU A 96 -6.04 14.04 -8.14
C LEU A 96 -4.72 13.89 -7.36
N VAL A 97 -4.60 12.85 -6.53
CA VAL A 97 -3.41 12.65 -5.70
C VAL A 97 -2.17 12.45 -6.58
N TYR A 98 -2.22 11.51 -7.53
CA TYR A 98 -1.05 11.14 -8.30
C TYR A 98 -0.56 12.27 -9.21
N ASN A 99 -1.47 12.92 -9.96
CA ASN A 99 -1.10 14.02 -10.84
C ASN A 99 -0.54 15.21 -10.05
N MET A 100 -1.08 15.51 -8.86
CA MET A 100 -0.58 16.58 -8.01
C MET A 100 0.88 16.33 -7.61
N PHE A 101 1.23 15.11 -7.19
CA PHE A 101 2.60 14.77 -6.82
C PHE A 101 3.53 14.71 -8.02
N GLU A 102 3.15 14.03 -9.12
CA GLU A 102 3.99 13.89 -10.32
C GLU A 102 4.35 15.25 -10.93
N LYS A 103 3.36 16.13 -11.13
CA LYS A 103 3.60 17.49 -11.69
C LYS A 103 4.52 18.32 -10.80
N ASN A 104 4.37 18.24 -9.47
CA ASN A 104 5.23 18.99 -8.56
C ASN A 104 6.65 18.41 -8.46
N ILE A 105 6.83 17.09 -8.68
CA ILE A 105 8.16 16.49 -8.82
C ILE A 105 8.87 17.04 -10.04
N GLU A 106 8.20 17.07 -11.19
CA GLU A 106 8.78 17.60 -12.43
C GLU A 106 9.22 19.06 -12.26
N LYS A 107 8.35 19.91 -11.70
CA LYS A 107 8.69 21.32 -11.44
C LYS A 107 9.84 21.47 -10.45
N TYR A 108 9.89 20.65 -9.40
CA TYR A 108 10.97 20.70 -8.42
C TYR A 108 12.32 20.31 -9.04
N ILE A 109 12.33 19.26 -9.88
CA ILE A 109 13.53 18.82 -10.61
C ILE A 109 14.01 19.93 -11.54
N GLU A 110 13.10 20.53 -12.33
CA GLU A 110 13.41 21.64 -13.23
C GLU A 110 14.04 22.81 -12.47
N TYR A 111 13.39 23.27 -11.40
CA TYR A 111 13.88 24.37 -10.56
C TYR A 111 15.26 24.09 -9.94
N LYS A 112 15.49 22.88 -9.43
CA LYS A 112 16.75 22.52 -8.74
C LYS A 112 17.86 22.09 -9.70
N SER A 113 17.55 21.77 -10.95
CA SER A 113 18.52 21.28 -11.94
C SER A 113 19.70 22.23 -12.16
N HIS A 114 19.49 23.54 -11.97
CA HIS A 114 20.53 24.56 -12.08
C HIS A 114 21.21 24.91 -10.75
N MET A 115 20.64 24.51 -9.62
CA MET A 115 21.12 24.88 -8.28
C MET A 115 22.03 23.82 -7.64
N VAL A 116 21.82 22.55 -7.99
CA VAL A 116 22.62 21.43 -7.47
C VAL A 116 23.77 21.16 -8.43
N LYS A 117 25.00 21.06 -7.92
CA LYS A 117 26.17 20.73 -8.74
C LYS A 117 25.97 19.33 -9.36
N GLY A 118 26.06 19.25 -10.70
CA GLY A 118 25.74 18.03 -11.45
C GLY A 118 24.27 17.90 -11.86
N GLY A 119 23.39 18.77 -11.36
CA GLY A 119 21.96 18.79 -11.65
C GLY A 119 21.17 17.65 -11.01
N ILE A 120 19.85 17.81 -10.93
CA ILE A 120 18.92 16.73 -10.62
C ILE A 120 18.36 16.20 -11.94
N LYS A 121 18.48 14.91 -12.19
CA LYS A 121 17.94 14.24 -13.39
C LYS A 121 16.49 13.86 -13.16
N LYS A 122 15.75 13.65 -14.26
CA LYS A 122 14.32 13.27 -14.26
C LYS A 122 13.98 12.10 -13.32
N ASN A 123 14.90 11.13 -13.21
CA ASN A 123 14.66 9.90 -12.46
C ASN A 123 15.28 9.91 -11.07
N ASP A 124 15.95 11.00 -10.69
CA ASP A 124 16.52 11.10 -9.35
C ASP A 124 15.43 11.27 -8.28
N ILE A 125 14.23 11.70 -8.69
CA ILE A 125 13.07 11.81 -7.80
C ILE A 125 11.84 11.32 -8.56
N PHE A 126 11.10 10.36 -8.00
CA PHE A 126 9.87 9.87 -8.62
C PHE A 126 8.83 9.43 -7.59
N PHE A 127 7.56 9.52 -7.98
CA PHE A 127 6.41 9.11 -7.18
C PHE A 127 5.96 7.71 -7.58
N THR A 128 5.66 6.87 -6.61
CA THR A 128 5.17 5.50 -6.83
C THR A 128 3.90 5.25 -6.04
N PHE A 129 2.91 4.63 -6.68
CA PHE A 129 1.78 4.01 -6.00
C PHE A 129 2.21 2.64 -5.46
N LYS A 130 1.88 2.31 -4.22
CA LYS A 130 2.33 1.10 -3.52
C LYS A 130 1.19 0.35 -2.85
N GLY A 131 1.55 -0.71 -2.14
CA GLY A 131 0.70 -1.35 -1.14
C GLY A 131 -0.21 -2.44 -1.69
N GLY A 132 -1.29 -2.72 -0.96
CA GLY A 132 -2.22 -3.78 -1.33
C GLY A 132 -3.03 -3.49 -2.59
N ASN A 133 -3.14 -2.22 -2.98
CA ASN A 133 -3.99 -1.80 -4.09
C ASN A 133 -3.39 -2.15 -5.44
N ILE A 134 -2.07 -2.01 -5.66
CA ILE A 134 -1.43 -2.49 -6.90
C ILE A 134 -1.62 -4.00 -7.06
N LEU A 135 -1.43 -4.76 -5.98
CA LEU A 135 -1.61 -6.20 -6.01
C LEU A 135 -3.04 -6.61 -6.36
N ARG A 136 -4.04 -5.87 -5.86
CA ARG A 136 -5.44 -6.08 -6.22
C ARG A 136 -5.69 -5.79 -7.69
N ILE A 137 -5.10 -4.72 -8.20
CA ILE A 137 -5.18 -4.30 -9.59
C ILE A 137 -4.60 -5.41 -10.49
N ILE A 138 -3.37 -5.83 -10.24
CA ILE A 138 -2.71 -6.95 -10.95
C ILE A 138 -3.54 -8.24 -10.85
N SER A 139 -4.05 -8.56 -9.65
CA SER A 139 -4.84 -9.76 -9.42
C SER A 139 -6.14 -9.80 -10.23
N LYS A 140 -6.80 -8.65 -10.40
CA LYS A 140 -8.04 -8.58 -11.19
C LYS A 140 -7.79 -8.84 -12.67
N GLU A 141 -6.73 -8.27 -13.24
CA GLU A 141 -6.34 -8.52 -14.64
C GLU A 141 -6.15 -10.02 -14.88
N LEU A 142 -5.37 -10.70 -14.03
CA LEU A 142 -5.21 -12.15 -14.14
C LEU A 142 -6.56 -12.90 -14.05
N ILE A 143 -7.44 -12.53 -13.11
CA ILE A 143 -8.73 -13.22 -12.95
C ILE A 143 -9.63 -13.05 -14.18
N MET A 144 -9.58 -11.90 -14.85
CA MET A 144 -10.37 -11.65 -16.06
C MET A 144 -9.90 -12.45 -17.27
N GLU A 145 -8.62 -12.83 -17.31
CA GLU A 145 -8.03 -13.67 -18.38
C GLU A 145 -8.25 -15.17 -18.13
N LEU A 146 -8.67 -15.58 -16.93
CA LEU A 146 -8.93 -16.98 -16.60
C LEU A 146 -10.35 -17.40 -17.00
N PRO A 147 -10.56 -18.64 -17.45
CA PRO A 147 -11.89 -19.23 -17.58
C PRO A 147 -12.70 -19.14 -16.29
N ASP A 148 -14.00 -18.88 -16.39
CA ASP A 148 -14.90 -18.58 -15.26
C ASP A 148 -14.71 -19.49 -14.04
N LEU A 149 -14.62 -20.81 -14.25
CA LEU A 149 -14.46 -21.78 -13.15
C LEU A 149 -13.12 -21.60 -12.43
N ALA A 150 -12.03 -21.46 -13.18
CA ALA A 150 -10.68 -21.23 -12.64
C ALA A 150 -10.61 -19.86 -11.95
N GLY A 151 -11.07 -18.81 -12.65
CA GLY A 151 -11.09 -17.44 -12.15
C GLY A 151 -11.88 -17.34 -10.84
N LYS A 152 -13.08 -17.93 -10.76
CA LYS A 152 -13.90 -17.96 -9.55
C LYS A 152 -13.20 -18.70 -8.40
N LYS A 153 -12.63 -19.87 -8.65
CA LYS A 153 -11.96 -20.68 -7.61
C LYS A 153 -10.75 -19.95 -7.02
N ILE A 154 -9.88 -19.41 -7.87
CA ILE A 154 -8.73 -18.62 -7.46
C ILE A 154 -9.20 -17.36 -6.70
N ASN A 155 -10.14 -16.61 -7.26
CA ASN A 155 -10.67 -15.40 -6.63
C ASN A 155 -11.32 -15.68 -5.26
N ASP A 156 -12.11 -16.73 -5.12
CA ASP A 156 -12.80 -17.06 -3.86
C ASP A 156 -11.82 -17.33 -2.72
N PHE A 157 -10.69 -17.97 -3.01
CA PHE A 157 -9.63 -18.18 -2.03
C PHE A 157 -8.86 -16.89 -1.72
N TYR A 158 -8.41 -16.18 -2.77
CA TYR A 158 -7.44 -15.10 -2.63
C TYR A 158 -8.03 -13.72 -2.32
N LYS A 159 -9.29 -13.44 -2.69
CA LYS A 159 -9.92 -12.10 -2.56
C LYS A 159 -9.80 -11.48 -1.17
N LYS A 160 -9.85 -12.29 -0.11
CA LYS A 160 -9.71 -11.84 1.28
C LYS A 160 -8.32 -11.29 1.60
N PHE A 161 -7.28 -11.74 0.90
CA PHE A 161 -5.90 -11.26 1.06
C PHE A 161 -5.62 -10.01 0.22
N PHE A 162 -6.43 -9.76 -0.81
CA PHE A 162 -6.39 -8.56 -1.67
C PHE A 162 -7.51 -7.56 -1.33
N LYS A 163 -8.04 -7.59 -0.10
CA LYS A 163 -8.97 -6.56 0.41
C LYS A 163 -8.36 -5.18 0.18
N ARG A 164 -9.18 -4.27 -0.35
CA ARG A 164 -8.82 -2.87 -0.56
C ARG A 164 -8.31 -2.27 0.75
N SER A 165 -7.22 -1.54 0.66
CA SER A 165 -6.65 -0.75 1.75
C SER A 165 -6.70 0.73 1.40
N ASP A 166 -6.24 1.55 2.33
CA ASP A 166 -5.86 2.94 2.13
C ASP A 166 -4.89 3.12 0.93
N ALA A 167 -4.76 4.35 0.45
CA ALA A 167 -3.93 4.68 -0.70
C ALA A 167 -2.48 4.95 -0.25
N ASP A 168 -1.65 3.92 -0.37
CA ASP A 168 -0.22 3.95 -0.05
C ASP A 168 0.60 4.48 -1.23
N PHE A 169 1.44 5.47 -1.00
CA PHE A 169 2.39 5.99 -1.97
C PHE A 169 3.79 6.13 -1.36
N SER A 170 4.80 6.25 -2.23
CA SER A 170 6.13 6.70 -1.84
C SER A 170 6.73 7.69 -2.81
N ILE A 171 7.59 8.58 -2.28
CA ILE A 171 8.51 9.39 -3.06
C ILE A 171 9.91 8.81 -2.87
N TYR A 172 10.54 8.42 -3.96
CA TYR A 172 11.93 8.00 -3.97
C TYR A 172 12.83 9.16 -4.32
N ILE A 173 13.97 9.26 -3.63
CA ILE A 173 14.99 10.27 -3.86
C ILE A 173 16.32 9.53 -4.00
N ASN A 174 17.07 9.81 -5.06
CA ASN A 174 18.35 9.16 -5.34
C ASN A 174 19.32 9.42 -4.18
N PRO A 175 19.81 8.37 -3.50
CA PRO A 175 20.65 8.52 -2.31
C PRO A 175 22.02 9.14 -2.60
N GLU A 176 22.41 9.25 -3.88
CA GLU A 176 23.70 9.77 -4.34
C GLU A 176 23.71 11.29 -4.61
N LEU A 177 22.56 11.98 -4.47
CA LEU A 177 22.49 13.43 -4.65
C LEU A 177 23.34 14.18 -3.60
N GLU A 178 24.17 15.14 -4.04
CA GLU A 178 25.09 15.91 -3.16
C GLU A 178 24.34 16.62 -2.01
N ASP A 179 23.19 17.23 -2.31
CA ASP A 179 22.32 17.94 -1.36
C ASP A 179 21.21 17.05 -0.78
N TYR A 180 21.41 15.73 -0.68
CA TYR A 180 20.36 14.76 -0.32
C TYR A 180 19.53 15.17 0.90
N ASP A 181 20.16 15.48 2.04
CA ASP A 181 19.41 15.72 3.28
C ASP A 181 18.54 16.98 3.19
N LYS A 182 18.97 17.97 2.39
CA LYS A 182 18.17 19.16 2.08
C LYS A 182 17.00 18.80 1.18
N ILE A 183 17.24 18.05 0.10
CA ILE A 183 16.21 17.59 -0.84
C ILE A 183 15.17 16.71 -0.14
N TYR A 184 15.61 15.83 0.76
CA TYR A 184 14.75 15.00 1.59
C TYR A 184 13.85 15.84 2.51
N ASN A 185 14.42 16.83 3.21
CA ASN A 185 13.64 17.73 4.06
C ASN A 185 12.67 18.59 3.25
N ASP A 186 13.13 19.11 2.11
CA ASP A 186 12.34 19.83 1.12
C ASP A 186 11.08 19.01 0.76
N TRP A 187 11.25 17.74 0.39
CA TRP A 187 10.14 16.85 0.02
C TRP A 187 9.22 16.46 1.17
N CYS A 188 9.71 16.36 2.40
CA CYS A 188 8.85 16.18 3.57
C CYS A 188 7.85 17.34 3.72
N LEU A 189 8.33 18.57 3.53
CA LEU A 189 7.51 19.78 3.63
C LEU A 189 6.59 19.95 2.42
N ILE A 190 7.11 19.77 1.21
CA ILE A 190 6.31 19.80 -0.02
C ILE A 190 5.17 18.78 0.07
N SER A 191 5.44 17.55 0.49
CA SER A 191 4.39 16.51 0.61
C SER A 191 3.27 16.89 1.59
N TYR A 192 3.60 17.55 2.70
CA TYR A 192 2.59 18.10 3.61
C TYR A 192 1.72 19.15 2.90
N HIS A 193 2.33 20.11 2.20
CA HIS A 193 1.60 21.16 1.48
C HIS A 193 0.78 20.63 0.31
N LEU A 194 1.26 19.62 -0.42
CA LEU A 194 0.50 18.96 -1.48
C LEU A 194 -0.72 18.25 -0.91
N GLN A 195 -0.58 17.50 0.19
CA GLN A 195 -1.73 16.89 0.87
C GLN A 195 -2.70 17.94 1.42
N TYR A 196 -2.20 19.07 1.94
CA TYR A 196 -3.03 20.20 2.34
C TYR A 196 -3.86 20.73 1.16
N ARG A 197 -3.23 20.92 -0.01
CA ARG A 197 -3.92 21.40 -1.22
C ARG A 197 -4.94 20.39 -1.73
N ILE A 198 -4.58 19.10 -1.77
CA ILE A 198 -5.50 18.01 -2.13
C ILE A 198 -6.73 18.02 -1.20
N ARG A 199 -6.52 18.18 0.11
CA ARG A 199 -7.60 18.29 1.09
C ARG A 199 -8.53 19.46 0.78
N GLU A 200 -8.00 20.63 0.45
CA GLU A 200 -8.81 21.81 0.12
C GLU A 200 -9.68 21.58 -1.13
N ILE A 201 -9.09 20.99 -2.18
CA ILE A 201 -9.82 20.62 -3.40
C ILE A 201 -10.95 19.64 -3.08
N ILE A 202 -10.68 18.62 -2.27
CA ILE A 202 -11.68 17.63 -1.84
C ILE A 202 -12.75 18.28 -0.96
N ASN A 203 -12.39 19.17 -0.03
CA ASN A 203 -13.34 19.85 0.86
C ASN A 203 -14.35 20.70 0.08
N ASN A 204 -13.91 21.33 -1.01
CA ASN A 204 -14.77 22.14 -1.86
C ASN A 204 -15.66 21.28 -2.78
N ASN A 205 -15.31 20.00 -3.00
CA ASN A 205 -15.97 19.12 -3.97
C ASN A 205 -16.22 17.71 -3.39
N LEU A 206 -16.70 17.61 -2.15
CA LEU A 206 -16.78 16.34 -1.42
C LEU A 206 -17.51 15.22 -2.18
N THR A 207 -18.57 15.56 -2.91
CA THR A 207 -19.37 14.59 -3.67
C THR A 207 -18.65 14.04 -4.89
N ASP A 208 -17.63 14.71 -5.41
CA ASP A 208 -16.92 14.24 -6.60
C ASP A 208 -15.87 13.18 -6.28
N TYR A 209 -15.41 13.18 -5.03
CA TYR A 209 -14.36 12.30 -4.53
C TYR A 209 -14.88 11.24 -3.55
N PHE A 210 -15.97 11.52 -2.82
CA PHE A 210 -16.49 10.65 -1.77
C PHE A 210 -17.99 10.38 -1.90
N ASP A 211 -18.33 9.12 -2.13
CA ASP A 211 -19.73 8.65 -2.25
C ASP A 211 -20.52 8.86 -0.96
N TYR A 212 -19.88 8.71 0.20
CA TYR A 212 -20.50 8.95 1.51
C TYR A 212 -21.24 10.29 1.56
N PHE A 213 -20.68 11.35 0.98
CA PHE A 213 -21.28 12.68 1.04
C PHE A 213 -22.46 12.88 0.09
N LYS A 214 -22.65 12.01 -0.91
CA LYS A 214 -23.81 12.02 -1.83
C LYS A 214 -25.11 11.61 -1.15
N TYR A 215 -25.03 10.88 -0.04
CA TYR A 215 -26.20 10.38 0.68
C TYR A 215 -26.89 11.43 1.55
N ASN A 216 -28.19 11.25 1.78
CA ASN A 216 -28.92 12.03 2.78
C ASN A 216 -28.48 11.64 4.22
N ASN A 217 -28.80 12.49 5.20
CA ASN A 217 -28.37 12.30 6.59
C ASN A 217 -28.90 11.01 7.23
N GLY A 218 -30.13 10.58 6.89
CA GLY A 218 -30.71 9.35 7.43
C GLY A 218 -29.92 8.12 6.99
N TYR A 219 -29.56 8.03 5.71
CA TYR A 219 -28.73 6.94 5.21
C TYR A 219 -27.30 6.98 5.76
N LYS A 220 -26.71 8.17 5.88
CA LYS A 220 -25.40 8.36 6.56
C LYS A 220 -25.43 7.84 8.00
N GLN A 221 -26.51 8.11 8.74
CA GLN A 221 -26.69 7.62 10.10
C GLN A 221 -26.78 6.09 10.16
N GLU A 222 -27.48 5.46 9.21
CA GLU A 222 -27.54 3.99 9.12
C GLU A 222 -26.17 3.36 8.80
N ILE A 223 -25.36 3.99 7.94
CA ILE A 223 -23.96 3.57 7.72
C ILE A 223 -23.16 3.62 9.04
N LEU A 224 -23.24 4.72 9.78
CA LEU A 224 -22.51 4.85 11.05
C LEU A 224 -23.03 3.85 12.10
N LYS A 225 -24.35 3.62 12.16
CA LYS A 225 -24.97 2.65 13.07
C LYS A 225 -24.55 1.21 12.77
N LYS A 226 -24.44 0.84 11.48
CA LYS A 226 -23.89 -0.45 11.06
C LYS A 226 -22.45 -0.60 11.55
N ASN A 227 -21.61 0.39 11.28
CA ASN A 227 -20.20 0.34 11.67
C ASN A 227 -19.99 0.36 13.20
N LEU A 228 -20.82 1.10 13.96
CA LEU A 228 -20.79 1.10 15.43
C LEU A 228 -20.95 -0.32 16.02
N LYS A 229 -21.72 -1.20 15.37
CA LYS A 229 -21.80 -2.61 15.78
C LYS A 229 -20.46 -3.33 15.63
N GLU A 230 -19.72 -3.06 14.56
CA GLU A 230 -18.37 -3.63 14.35
C GLU A 230 -17.39 -3.16 15.42
N PHE A 231 -17.44 -1.88 15.82
CA PHE A 231 -16.64 -1.38 16.96
C PHE A 231 -16.95 -2.14 18.26
N ASN A 232 -18.22 -2.40 18.55
CA ASN A 232 -18.63 -3.18 19.74
C ASN A 232 -18.37 -4.68 19.63
N ASN A 233 -18.16 -5.19 18.40
CA ASN A 233 -17.80 -6.59 18.15
C ASN A 233 -16.28 -6.80 18.04
N SER A 234 -15.49 -5.74 18.05
CA SER A 234 -14.03 -5.78 17.90
C SER A 234 -13.34 -6.54 19.04
N ASN A 235 -12.11 -7.01 18.78
CA ASN A 235 -11.28 -7.61 19.82
C ASN A 235 -10.86 -6.57 20.87
N SER A 236 -10.77 -5.30 20.51
CA SER A 236 -10.37 -4.22 21.42
C SER A 236 -11.23 -4.12 22.66
N VAL A 237 -12.53 -4.43 22.57
CA VAL A 237 -13.44 -4.44 23.73
C VAL A 237 -13.53 -5.79 24.44
N LYS A 238 -13.02 -6.86 23.81
CA LYS A 238 -13.05 -8.25 24.31
C LYS A 238 -11.73 -8.70 24.92
N ASP A 239 -10.63 -8.10 24.48
CA ASP A 239 -9.27 -8.44 24.87
C ASP A 239 -8.95 -7.84 26.23
N ILE A 240 -8.57 -8.71 27.17
CA ILE A 240 -8.23 -8.33 28.55
C ILE A 240 -6.95 -7.49 28.61
N ASP A 241 -6.05 -7.67 27.65
CA ASP A 241 -4.78 -6.94 27.59
C ASP A 241 -4.96 -5.51 27.05
N ASN A 242 -6.06 -5.25 26.33
CA ASN A 242 -6.47 -3.91 25.95
C ASN A 242 -7.17 -3.19 27.11
N THR A 243 -6.40 -2.90 28.17
CA THR A 243 -6.90 -2.29 29.41
C THR A 243 -7.69 -0.99 29.20
N LYS A 244 -7.42 -0.26 28.11
CA LYS A 244 -8.14 0.95 27.71
C LYS A 244 -9.59 0.63 27.32
N TYR A 245 -9.81 -0.33 26.43
CA TYR A 245 -11.13 -0.60 25.84
C TYR A 245 -11.82 -1.87 26.34
N TYR A 246 -11.14 -2.74 27.09
CA TYR A 246 -11.72 -3.96 27.64
C TYR A 246 -13.02 -3.66 28.39
N LYS A 247 -14.10 -4.35 28.00
CA LYS A 247 -15.48 -4.18 28.50
C LYS A 247 -16.08 -2.78 28.30
N ALA A 248 -15.52 -1.94 27.43
CA ALA A 248 -16.15 -0.70 27.02
C ALA A 248 -17.32 -0.98 26.06
N ASN A 249 -18.32 -0.11 26.08
CA ASN A 249 -19.40 -0.07 25.11
C ASN A 249 -19.32 1.24 24.34
N PHE A 250 -19.17 1.18 23.02
CA PHE A 250 -19.26 2.35 22.17
C PHE A 250 -20.73 2.70 21.93
N THR A 251 -21.15 3.84 22.45
CA THR A 251 -22.53 4.32 22.38
C THR A 251 -22.76 5.22 21.19
N ASP A 252 -21.73 5.83 20.60
CA ASP A 252 -21.89 6.68 19.42
C ASP A 252 -20.67 6.62 18.49
N LEU A 253 -20.93 6.83 17.20
CA LEU A 253 -19.93 7.03 16.15
C LEU A 253 -20.33 8.29 15.37
N ILE A 254 -19.41 9.25 15.30
CA ILE A 254 -19.67 10.59 14.80
C ILE A 254 -18.68 10.93 13.68
N LEU A 255 -19.19 11.48 12.59
CA LEU A 255 -18.42 12.01 11.47
C LEU A 255 -19.04 13.32 10.98
N LYS A 256 -18.31 14.42 11.15
CA LYS A 256 -18.76 15.80 10.83
C LYS A 256 -20.15 16.08 11.44
N ASN A 257 -21.15 16.26 10.59
CA ASN A 257 -22.52 16.61 10.96
C ASN A 257 -23.45 15.38 11.10
N THR A 258 -22.91 14.17 11.05
CA THR A 258 -23.69 12.92 11.21
C THR A 258 -23.22 12.18 12.45
N SER A 259 -24.16 11.73 13.28
CA SER A 259 -23.93 10.95 14.49
C SER A 259 -25.02 9.88 14.61
N VAL A 260 -24.73 8.75 15.25
CA VAL A 260 -25.74 7.75 15.58
C VAL A 260 -26.71 8.29 16.64
N ASN A 261 -26.21 9.01 17.65
CA ASN A 261 -26.96 9.48 18.81
C ASN A 261 -26.94 11.02 19.02
N GLN A 262 -26.76 11.78 17.94
CA GLN A 262 -26.81 13.26 17.89
C GLN A 262 -25.80 13.98 18.81
N ASN A 263 -24.64 13.38 19.08
CA ASN A 263 -23.59 14.07 19.81
C ASN A 263 -22.73 14.98 18.92
N ASN A 264 -22.03 15.92 19.55
CA ASN A 264 -21.17 16.88 18.86
C ASN A 264 -19.88 16.24 18.33
N TYR A 265 -19.45 16.70 17.16
CA TYR A 265 -18.21 16.29 16.52
C TYR A 265 -17.03 17.18 16.94
N ASP A 266 -15.90 16.55 17.23
CA ASP A 266 -14.63 17.23 17.48
C ASP A 266 -13.66 16.89 16.35
N SER A 267 -13.13 17.90 15.68
CA SER A 267 -12.10 17.78 14.64
C SER A 267 -10.69 17.76 15.23
N LEU A 268 -9.67 17.54 14.39
CA LEU A 268 -8.26 17.54 14.81
C LEU A 268 -7.44 18.53 13.99
N LYS A 269 -6.40 19.08 14.61
CA LYS A 269 -5.39 19.91 13.94
C LYS A 269 -4.42 19.04 13.13
N ASP A 270 -3.82 19.65 12.12
CA ASP A 270 -2.63 19.09 11.51
C ASP A 270 -1.47 19.14 12.51
N PHE A 271 -0.58 18.15 12.47
CA PHE A 271 0.57 18.14 13.37
C PHE A 271 1.81 17.52 12.75
N ILE A 272 2.96 17.89 13.30
CA ILE A 272 4.25 17.31 13.00
C ILE A 272 4.80 16.57 14.22
N THR A 273 5.48 15.45 13.99
CA THR A 273 6.30 14.75 14.98
C THR A 273 7.74 14.67 14.51
N GLU A 274 8.67 15.13 15.34
CA GLU A 274 10.12 15.19 15.07
C GLU A 274 10.91 14.70 16.29
N PHE A 275 12.16 14.26 16.07
CA PHE A 275 13.07 13.98 17.17
C PHE A 275 13.38 15.28 17.92
N SER A 276 13.44 15.22 19.24
CA SER A 276 13.98 16.32 20.03
C SER A 276 15.51 16.30 20.02
N GLU A 277 16.14 17.33 20.60
CA GLU A 277 17.60 17.36 20.80
C GLU A 277 18.10 16.31 21.81
N LYS A 278 17.19 15.67 22.56
CA LYS A 278 17.52 14.59 23.51
C LYS A 278 17.15 13.24 22.91
N ASP A 279 18.08 12.28 22.99
CA ASP A 279 18.03 10.94 22.36
C ASP A 279 16.89 9.99 22.84
N SER A 280 15.88 10.48 23.56
CA SER A 280 14.75 9.68 24.06
C SER A 280 13.41 10.42 24.07
N GLU A 281 13.34 11.57 23.40
CA GLU A 281 12.18 12.46 23.42
C GLU A 281 11.79 12.86 21.99
N LEU A 282 10.49 12.89 21.72
CA LEU A 282 9.90 13.38 20.48
C LEU A 282 9.18 14.70 20.74
N ASN A 283 9.25 15.62 19.80
CA ASN A 283 8.46 16.84 19.79
C ASN A 283 7.27 16.68 18.86
N ARG A 284 6.08 16.90 19.39
CA ARG A 284 4.85 17.06 18.61
C ARG A 284 4.46 18.55 18.58
N SER A 285 4.09 19.07 17.43
CA SER A 285 3.58 20.45 17.32
C SER A 285 2.41 20.53 16.36
N ASP A 286 1.45 21.40 16.67
CA ASP A 286 0.34 21.71 15.76
C ASP A 286 0.85 22.56 14.60
N LEU A 287 0.37 22.28 13.38
CA LEU A 287 0.70 23.00 12.15
C LEU A 287 -0.41 23.95 11.69
N THR A 288 -1.64 23.77 12.19
CA THR A 288 -2.80 24.60 11.87
C THR A 288 -3.46 25.12 13.14
N GLU A 289 -3.99 26.33 13.09
CA GLU A 289 -4.82 26.86 14.17
C GLU A 289 -6.23 26.26 14.15
N LYS A 290 -6.75 25.99 12.95
CA LYS A 290 -8.07 25.43 12.73
C LYS A 290 -7.99 23.91 12.65
N ASP A 291 -8.97 23.29 13.28
CA ASP A 291 -9.19 21.86 13.21
C ASP A 291 -9.88 21.47 11.89
N ASN A 292 -9.64 20.26 11.41
CA ASN A 292 -10.27 19.71 10.22
C ASN A 292 -10.71 18.26 10.46
N PHE A 293 -11.78 17.82 9.80
CA PHE A 293 -12.19 16.41 9.83
C PHE A 293 -11.25 15.54 8.99
N MET A 294 -10.57 16.12 8.00
CA MET A 294 -9.43 15.52 7.31
C MET A 294 -8.15 16.17 7.82
N TYR A 295 -7.49 15.59 8.82
CA TYR A 295 -6.25 16.15 9.38
C TYR A 295 -5.02 15.49 8.75
N ILE A 296 -3.92 16.21 8.73
CA ILE A 296 -2.64 15.76 8.17
C ILE A 296 -1.61 15.60 9.28
N SER A 297 -0.97 14.44 9.34
CA SER A 297 0.15 14.17 10.23
C SER A 297 1.45 14.02 9.44
N LEU A 298 2.47 14.80 9.76
CA LEU A 298 3.84 14.66 9.23
C LEU A 298 4.73 14.03 10.31
N ASN A 299 5.14 12.77 10.12
CA ASN A 299 6.02 12.07 11.05
C ASN A 299 7.41 11.88 10.43
N LYS A 300 8.45 12.47 11.03
CA LYS A 300 9.84 12.34 10.58
C LYS A 300 10.69 11.41 11.47
N THR A 301 10.06 10.63 12.35
CA THR A 301 10.74 9.90 13.44
C THR A 301 10.73 8.39 13.27
N LEU A 302 10.36 7.89 12.10
CA LEU A 302 10.28 6.45 11.85
C LEU A 302 11.65 5.91 11.48
N GLU A 303 12.23 5.14 12.40
CA GLU A 303 13.49 4.46 12.25
C GLU A 303 13.43 3.11 12.97
N PHE A 304 13.71 2.03 12.26
CA PHE A 304 13.64 0.66 12.75
C PHE A 304 14.92 -0.08 12.38
N LYS A 305 15.38 -0.98 13.26
CA LYS A 305 16.44 -1.94 12.95
C LYS A 305 15.80 -3.30 12.65
N SER A 306 16.15 -3.86 11.51
CA SER A 306 15.75 -5.19 11.06
C SER A 306 16.55 -6.29 11.77
N GLY A 307 16.05 -7.53 11.75
CA GLY A 307 16.71 -8.67 12.40
C GLY A 307 18.10 -9.00 11.83
N ASP A 308 18.33 -8.67 10.55
CA ASP A 308 19.61 -8.79 9.84
C ASP A 308 20.58 -7.62 10.12
N GLY A 309 20.18 -6.65 10.95
CA GLY A 309 20.95 -5.45 11.25
C GLY A 309 20.73 -4.27 10.30
N GLY A 310 19.92 -4.45 9.24
CA GLY A 310 19.57 -3.38 8.32
C GLY A 310 18.77 -2.27 9.00
N ILE A 311 18.85 -1.05 8.47
CA ILE A 311 18.10 0.11 8.98
C ILE A 311 16.97 0.43 8.00
N THR A 312 15.75 0.54 8.49
CA THR A 312 14.61 1.12 7.77
C THR A 312 14.34 2.50 8.33
N LYS A 313 14.42 3.56 7.50
CA LYS A 313 14.23 4.95 7.96
C LYS A 313 13.48 5.75 6.92
N PHE A 314 12.40 6.41 7.32
CA PHE A 314 11.57 7.18 6.40
C PHE A 314 10.74 8.25 7.10
N ALA A 315 10.34 9.27 6.36
CA ALA A 315 9.27 10.17 6.76
C ALA A 315 7.93 9.64 6.26
N LEU A 316 6.86 9.96 6.98
CA LEU A 316 5.52 9.51 6.65
C LEU A 316 4.51 10.63 6.85
N ILE A 317 3.89 11.03 5.74
CA ILE A 317 2.91 12.09 5.68
C ILE A 317 1.56 11.46 5.39
N ARG A 318 0.62 11.65 6.31
CA ARG A 318 -0.69 10.99 6.23
C ARG A 318 -1.83 11.98 6.28
N THR A 319 -2.77 11.86 5.37
CA THR A 319 -4.10 12.47 5.51
C THR A 319 -5.05 11.43 6.08
N LYS A 320 -5.79 11.80 7.13
CA LYS A 320 -6.71 10.91 7.83
C LYS A 320 -8.08 11.54 8.01
N ILE A 321 -9.13 10.74 7.88
CA ILE A 321 -10.49 11.16 8.23
C ILE A 321 -10.71 10.84 9.71
N ASN A 322 -11.05 11.86 10.49
CA ASN A 322 -11.28 11.75 11.92
C ASN A 322 -12.73 11.35 12.23
N PHE A 323 -12.87 10.30 13.03
CA PHE A 323 -14.13 9.84 13.60
C PHE A 323 -14.09 10.05 15.11
N ASN A 324 -15.20 10.50 15.71
CA ASN A 324 -15.33 10.45 17.17
C ASN A 324 -16.10 9.20 17.58
N LEU A 325 -15.62 8.54 18.63
CA LEU A 325 -16.36 7.50 19.33
C LEU A 325 -16.70 8.00 20.73
N ILE A 326 -17.93 7.75 21.18
CA ILE A 326 -18.28 7.89 22.59
C ILE A 326 -18.25 6.50 23.21
N LEU A 327 -17.40 6.33 24.21
CA LEU A 327 -17.27 5.09 24.95
C LEU A 327 -17.86 5.26 26.35
N GLU A 328 -18.57 4.22 26.79
CA GLU A 328 -19.05 4.05 28.15
C GLU A 328 -18.28 2.90 28.81
N LYS A 329 -17.63 3.17 29.94
CA LYS A 329 -16.93 2.16 30.74
C LYS A 329 -17.06 2.50 32.22
N ASN A 330 -17.58 1.56 33.02
CA ASN A 330 -17.83 1.77 34.45
C ASN A 330 -18.66 3.03 34.74
N LYS A 331 -19.72 3.27 33.95
CA LYS A 331 -20.58 4.47 33.99
C LYS A 331 -19.90 5.80 33.61
N ASN A 332 -18.61 5.79 33.29
CA ASN A 332 -17.91 6.97 32.78
C ASN A 332 -18.04 7.03 31.26
N HIS A 333 -18.40 8.22 30.77
CA HIS A 333 -18.44 8.52 29.36
C HIS A 333 -17.17 9.27 28.96
N SER A 334 -16.53 8.85 27.89
CA SER A 334 -15.44 9.62 27.29
C SER A 334 -15.52 9.60 25.77
N LYS A 335 -15.12 10.71 25.18
CA LYS A 335 -15.05 10.84 23.72
C LYS A 335 -13.60 10.65 23.30
N ILE A 336 -13.38 9.86 22.25
CA ILE A 336 -12.07 9.63 21.66
C ILE A 336 -12.09 9.93 20.17
N ASN A 337 -10.96 10.39 19.66
CA ASN A 337 -10.72 10.61 18.23
C ASN A 337 -9.96 9.43 17.64
N ILE A 338 -10.48 8.83 16.56
CA ILE A 338 -9.83 7.76 15.82
C ILE A 338 -9.77 8.16 14.35
N GLY A 339 -8.56 8.20 13.79
CA GLY A 339 -8.35 8.49 12.37
C GLY A 339 -8.36 7.21 11.53
N GLY A 340 -9.18 7.19 10.48
CA GLY A 340 -9.03 6.26 9.37
C GLY A 340 -8.09 6.82 8.32
N GLU A 341 -7.27 5.96 7.71
CA GLU A 341 -6.25 6.33 6.72
C GLU A 341 -6.88 6.62 5.35
N LEU A 342 -6.47 7.72 4.72
CA LEU A 342 -6.95 8.17 3.41
C LEU A 342 -5.82 8.24 2.38
N ILE A 343 -4.76 9.00 2.69
CA ILE A 343 -3.55 9.12 1.87
C ILE A 343 -2.35 8.86 2.77
N ASP A 344 -1.50 7.92 2.40
CA ASP A 344 -0.23 7.64 3.07
C ASP A 344 0.91 7.89 2.07
N VAL A 345 1.80 8.85 2.34
CA VAL A 345 3.00 9.12 1.52
C VAL A 345 4.23 8.89 2.38
N SER A 346 5.00 7.86 2.03
CA SER A 346 6.31 7.59 2.65
C SER A 346 7.45 8.18 1.82
N ILE A 347 8.46 8.70 2.49
CA ILE A 347 9.69 9.19 1.85
C ILE A 347 10.85 8.47 2.52
N PRO A 348 11.36 7.38 1.92
CA PRO A 348 12.53 6.68 2.42
C PRO A 348 13.75 7.62 2.54
N HIS A 349 14.54 7.46 3.59
CA HIS A 349 15.79 8.19 3.81
C HIS A 349 16.98 7.39 3.25
N ARG A 350 18.04 8.00 2.71
CA ARG A 350 19.25 7.31 2.16
C ARG A 350 19.96 6.31 3.07
N LYS A 351 19.58 6.26 4.35
CA LYS A 351 20.06 5.28 5.34
C LYS A 351 19.27 3.97 5.28
N ASP A 352 18.11 3.99 4.63
CA ASP A 352 17.32 2.83 4.29
C ASP A 352 17.99 2.07 3.15
N GLU A 353 18.31 0.81 3.42
CA GLU A 353 19.05 -0.04 2.49
C GLU A 353 18.24 -0.37 1.23
N SER A 354 16.91 -0.41 1.33
CA SER A 354 16.02 -0.72 0.20
C SER A 354 16.07 0.33 -0.92
N ILE A 355 16.43 1.58 -0.61
CA ILE A 355 16.47 2.64 -1.61
C ILE A 355 17.56 2.37 -2.65
N LYS A 356 18.75 1.95 -2.20
CA LYS A 356 19.87 1.69 -3.10
C LYS A 356 19.52 0.57 -4.08
N GLU A 357 18.84 -0.46 -3.60
CA GLU A 357 18.36 -1.58 -4.41
C GLU A 357 17.39 -1.13 -5.52
N VAL A 358 16.45 -0.24 -5.19
CA VAL A 358 15.52 0.36 -6.18
C VAL A 358 16.26 1.17 -7.23
N PHE A 359 17.20 2.04 -6.85
CA PHE A 359 17.91 2.89 -7.83
C PHE A 359 18.92 2.10 -8.68
N ASN A 360 19.56 1.08 -8.11
CA ASN A 360 20.50 0.21 -8.85
C ASN A 360 19.81 -0.68 -9.87
N ASN A 361 18.53 -0.99 -9.67
CA ASN A 361 17.74 -1.87 -10.53
C ASN A 361 16.46 -1.18 -11.00
N MET A 362 16.48 0.12 -11.24
CA MET A 362 15.25 0.91 -11.44
C MET A 362 14.39 0.42 -12.61
N ASP A 363 15.03 -0.06 -13.69
CA ASP A 363 14.41 -0.67 -14.86
C ASP A 363 13.65 -1.97 -14.55
N LYS A 364 14.13 -2.73 -13.56
CA LYS A 364 13.45 -3.93 -13.07
C LYS A 364 12.51 -3.65 -11.91
N ALA A 365 12.81 -2.65 -11.08
CA ALA A 365 12.11 -2.38 -9.84
C ALA A 365 10.78 -1.65 -10.07
N ILE A 366 10.74 -0.76 -11.06
CA ILE A 366 9.62 0.16 -11.28
C ILE A 366 9.01 -0.05 -12.67
N SER A 367 7.71 -0.27 -12.71
CA SER A 367 6.91 -0.33 -13.94
C SER A 367 5.87 0.79 -13.97
N ARG A 368 5.49 1.22 -15.18
CA ARG A 368 4.43 2.21 -15.38
C ARG A 368 3.13 1.52 -15.79
N TYR A 369 2.08 1.75 -15.01
CA TYR A 369 0.75 1.17 -15.17
C TYR A 369 -0.26 2.23 -15.60
N ASN A 370 -1.33 1.81 -16.26
CA ASN A 370 -2.40 2.68 -16.74
C ASN A 370 -3.76 2.18 -16.22
N ILE A 371 -4.46 2.94 -15.38
CA ILE A 371 -5.86 2.63 -15.06
C ILE A 371 -6.76 3.51 -15.90
N THR A 372 -7.81 2.92 -16.46
CA THR A 372 -8.80 3.63 -17.27
C THR A 372 -10.15 3.67 -16.56
N ASN A 373 -10.84 4.80 -16.62
CA ASN A 373 -12.22 4.93 -16.20
C ASN A 373 -12.97 5.82 -17.20
N LYS A 374 -13.91 5.23 -17.94
CA LYS A 374 -14.59 5.86 -19.08
C LYS A 374 -13.56 6.36 -20.11
N ASP A 375 -13.52 7.66 -20.35
CA ASP A 375 -12.66 8.37 -21.31
C ASP A 375 -11.36 8.88 -20.69
N LYS A 376 -11.10 8.61 -19.41
CA LYS A 376 -9.93 9.11 -18.68
C LYS A 376 -8.95 7.98 -18.38
N THR A 377 -7.65 8.29 -18.49
CA THR A 377 -6.55 7.38 -18.17
C THR A 377 -5.65 8.01 -17.13
N LEU A 378 -5.32 7.26 -16.09
CA LEU A 378 -4.31 7.60 -15.10
C LEU A 378 -3.08 6.72 -15.33
N LYS A 379 -1.95 7.33 -15.70
CA LYS A 379 -0.65 6.65 -15.80
C LYS A 379 0.11 6.85 -14.48
N PHE A 380 0.67 5.79 -13.90
CA PHE A 380 1.41 5.89 -12.65
C PHE A 380 2.54 4.85 -12.54
N ASN A 381 3.57 5.17 -11.77
CA ASN A 381 4.65 4.25 -11.45
C ASN A 381 4.25 3.41 -10.24
N SER A 382 4.63 2.14 -10.24
CA SER A 382 4.53 1.24 -9.09
C SER A 382 5.64 0.20 -9.20
N TYR A 383 5.81 -0.64 -8.18
CA TYR A 383 6.68 -1.79 -8.28
C TYR A 383 6.27 -2.71 -9.44
N SER A 384 7.27 -3.25 -10.14
CA SER A 384 7.07 -4.33 -11.10
C SER A 384 6.59 -5.60 -10.40
N LEU A 385 6.12 -6.58 -11.18
CA LEU A 385 5.79 -7.90 -10.64
C LEU A 385 7.00 -8.56 -9.99
N GLU A 386 8.17 -8.49 -10.65
CA GLU A 386 9.45 -9.02 -10.15
C GLU A 386 9.76 -8.45 -8.76
N PHE A 387 9.72 -7.12 -8.64
CA PHE A 387 10.07 -6.43 -7.40
C PHE A 387 9.03 -6.61 -6.30
N LEU A 388 7.75 -6.78 -6.64
CA LEU A 388 6.70 -7.13 -5.66
C LEU A 388 6.93 -8.51 -5.04
N ILE A 389 7.42 -9.46 -5.82
CA ILE A 389 7.81 -10.79 -5.34
C ILE A 389 9.00 -10.66 -4.38
N GLU A 390 10.07 -10.00 -4.81
CA GLU A 390 11.29 -9.82 -4.03
C GLU A 390 11.04 -9.05 -2.72
N ASP A 391 10.22 -8.00 -2.73
CA ASP A 391 9.84 -7.25 -1.52
C ASP A 391 9.09 -8.14 -0.50
N LEU A 392 8.15 -8.97 -0.96
CA LEU A 392 7.44 -9.91 -0.08
C LEU A 392 8.35 -11.02 0.45
N GLU A 393 9.27 -11.55 -0.38
CA GLU A 393 10.29 -12.50 0.06
C GLU A 393 11.19 -11.87 1.14
N LYS A 394 11.70 -10.66 0.90
CA LYS A 394 12.54 -9.90 1.83
C LYS A 394 11.86 -9.72 3.18
N ILE A 395 10.61 -9.27 3.16
CA ILE A 395 9.81 -9.07 4.38
C ILE A 395 9.62 -10.38 5.16
N LEU A 396 9.27 -11.48 4.47
CA LEU A 396 8.92 -12.75 5.12
C LEU A 396 10.13 -13.55 5.60
N PHE A 397 11.26 -13.48 4.88
CA PHE A 397 12.36 -14.45 5.06
C PHE A 397 13.70 -13.82 5.41
N HIS A 398 13.85 -12.50 5.28
CA HIS A 398 15.12 -11.80 5.54
C HIS A 398 15.01 -10.79 6.69
N VAL A 399 13.95 -9.98 6.69
CA VAL A 399 13.71 -8.96 7.73
C VAL A 399 13.23 -9.59 9.04
N ALA A 400 12.31 -10.54 8.95
CA ALA A 400 11.83 -11.30 10.11
C ALA A 400 12.76 -12.48 10.40
N GLU A 401 12.94 -12.83 11.69
CA GLU A 401 13.70 -14.03 12.05
C GLU A 401 12.99 -15.28 11.51
N TYR A 402 11.68 -15.35 11.70
CA TYR A 402 10.78 -16.31 11.07
C TYR A 402 9.59 -15.61 10.41
N PRO A 403 8.98 -16.21 9.37
CA PRO A 403 7.83 -15.61 8.70
C PRO A 403 6.67 -15.26 9.64
N TRP A 404 6.38 -16.13 10.61
CA TRP A 404 5.26 -15.96 11.55
C TRP A 404 5.48 -14.91 12.63
N ASP A 405 6.68 -14.36 12.78
CA ASP A 405 6.91 -13.21 13.66
C ASP A 405 6.27 -11.93 13.09
N ASP A 406 5.95 -11.94 11.80
CA ASP A 406 5.19 -10.87 11.19
C ASP A 406 3.69 -10.98 11.52
N ASN A 407 3.14 -9.90 12.07
CA ASN A 407 1.71 -9.77 12.37
C ASN A 407 0.79 -9.92 11.14
N LYS A 408 1.33 -9.82 9.92
CA LYS A 408 0.60 -9.97 8.65
C LYS A 408 1.07 -11.19 7.85
N TYR A 409 1.77 -12.16 8.48
CA TYR A 409 2.46 -13.23 7.76
C TYR A 409 1.53 -14.02 6.84
N VAL A 410 0.36 -14.47 7.33
CA VAL A 410 -0.59 -15.26 6.53
C VAL A 410 -0.97 -14.49 5.27
N LYS A 411 -1.28 -13.20 5.44
CA LYS A 411 -1.69 -12.33 4.35
C LYS A 411 -0.57 -12.16 3.32
N ARG A 412 0.67 -11.93 3.78
CA ARG A 412 1.85 -11.74 2.91
C ARG A 412 2.25 -13.04 2.20
N LEU A 413 2.23 -14.18 2.89
CA LEU A 413 2.54 -15.49 2.30
C LEU A 413 1.54 -15.86 1.21
N ASN A 414 0.23 -15.69 1.45
CA ASN A 414 -0.78 -15.96 0.43
C ASN A 414 -0.65 -15.01 -0.78
N ARG A 415 -0.29 -13.74 -0.56
CA ARG A 415 0.02 -12.80 -1.66
C ARG A 415 1.24 -13.26 -2.45
N LEU A 416 2.31 -13.69 -1.78
CA LEU A 416 3.52 -14.19 -2.43
C LEU A 416 3.23 -15.44 -3.28
N CYS A 417 2.51 -16.41 -2.74
CA CYS A 417 2.09 -17.61 -3.48
C CYS A 417 1.24 -17.25 -4.71
N TYR A 418 0.37 -16.24 -4.60
CA TYR A 418 -0.40 -15.73 -5.73
C TYR A 418 0.48 -15.07 -6.79
N LEU A 419 1.50 -14.30 -6.39
CA LEU A 419 2.42 -13.68 -7.34
C LEU A 419 3.31 -14.72 -8.04
N TYR A 420 3.76 -15.76 -7.35
CA TYR A 420 4.43 -16.89 -8.02
C TYR A 420 3.52 -17.59 -9.01
N PHE A 421 2.23 -17.73 -8.70
CA PHE A 421 1.27 -18.27 -9.65
C PHE A 421 1.16 -17.40 -10.90
N LEU A 422 1.06 -16.09 -10.72
CA LEU A 422 1.02 -15.12 -11.82
C LEU A 422 2.30 -15.20 -12.67
N GLU A 423 3.47 -15.20 -12.04
CA GLU A 423 4.75 -15.37 -12.74
C GLU A 423 4.76 -16.68 -13.54
N MET A 424 4.41 -17.82 -12.93
CA MET A 424 4.30 -19.11 -13.64
C MET A 424 3.31 -19.07 -14.80
N PHE A 425 2.21 -18.32 -14.63
CA PHE A 425 1.20 -18.15 -15.66
C PHE A 425 1.76 -17.42 -16.87
N ILE A 426 2.56 -16.38 -16.65
CA ILE A 426 3.18 -15.59 -17.72
C ILE A 426 4.35 -16.35 -18.37
N ASP A 427 5.26 -16.89 -17.55
CA ASP A 427 6.53 -17.48 -18.00
C ASP A 427 6.41 -18.84 -18.69
N ILE A 428 5.37 -19.62 -18.37
CA ILE A 428 5.28 -21.03 -18.77
C ILE A 428 4.01 -21.24 -19.57
N LYS A 429 4.05 -21.11 -20.89
CA LYS A 429 2.82 -21.20 -21.71
C LYS A 429 2.16 -22.59 -21.70
N ASP A 430 2.92 -23.66 -21.44
CA ASP A 430 2.42 -25.05 -21.36
C ASP A 430 1.85 -25.38 -19.96
N ASN A 431 0.55 -25.65 -19.90
CA ASN A 431 -0.14 -25.97 -18.64
C ASN A 431 0.30 -27.32 -18.03
N SER A 432 0.66 -28.30 -18.84
CA SER A 432 1.21 -29.58 -18.38
C SER A 432 2.53 -29.37 -17.64
N LEU A 433 3.38 -28.48 -18.15
CA LEU A 433 4.62 -28.10 -17.49
C LEU A 433 4.38 -27.36 -16.18
N ARG A 434 3.41 -26.43 -16.13
CA ARG A 434 3.01 -25.75 -14.87
C ARG A 434 2.56 -26.76 -13.80
N LYS A 435 1.69 -27.70 -14.18
CA LYS A 435 1.21 -28.78 -13.29
C LYS A 435 2.33 -29.68 -12.80
N THR A 436 3.26 -30.05 -13.70
CA THR A 436 4.44 -30.83 -13.34
C THR A 436 5.27 -30.11 -12.28
N LYS A 437 5.58 -28.83 -12.48
CA LYS A 437 6.31 -28.02 -11.50
C LYS A 437 5.59 -27.91 -10.14
N LEU A 438 4.28 -27.67 -10.15
CA LEU A 438 3.49 -27.63 -8.91
C LEU A 438 3.52 -28.98 -8.17
N ASN A 439 3.34 -30.07 -8.89
CA ASN A 439 3.36 -31.42 -8.30
C ASN A 439 4.73 -31.77 -7.74
N GLU A 440 5.81 -31.40 -8.44
CA GLU A 440 7.17 -31.53 -7.93
C GLU A 440 7.37 -30.73 -6.64
N MET A 441 6.90 -29.49 -6.58
CA MET A 441 6.96 -28.66 -5.37
C MET A 441 6.18 -29.29 -4.20
N ILE A 442 4.95 -29.76 -4.45
CA ILE A 442 4.12 -30.46 -3.46
C ILE A 442 4.86 -31.70 -2.93
N ASN A 443 5.45 -32.49 -3.82
CA ASN A 443 6.15 -33.72 -3.46
C ASN A 443 7.44 -33.42 -2.68
N LYS A 444 8.22 -32.43 -3.09
CA LYS A 444 9.42 -31.97 -2.38
C LYS A 444 9.09 -31.57 -0.93
N ILE A 445 8.07 -30.74 -0.73
CA ILE A 445 7.66 -30.29 0.60
C ILE A 445 7.10 -31.45 1.45
N LYS A 446 6.38 -32.40 0.84
CA LYS A 446 5.87 -33.60 1.54
C LYS A 446 7.00 -34.54 1.99
N ILE A 447 7.93 -34.86 1.09
CA ILE A 447 8.98 -35.87 1.30
C ILE A 447 10.09 -35.33 2.22
N ASP A 448 10.52 -34.09 2.02
CA ASP A 448 11.63 -33.50 2.79
C ASP A 448 11.22 -32.98 4.17
N SER A 449 9.94 -33.12 4.54
CA SER A 449 9.48 -32.97 5.92
C SER A 449 10.21 -33.87 6.93
N ILE A 450 11.04 -34.80 6.45
CA ILE A 450 11.75 -35.80 7.25
C ILE A 450 13.22 -35.45 7.50
N LYS A 451 13.94 -34.73 6.61
CA LYS A 451 15.34 -34.27 6.84
C LYS A 451 15.73 -33.06 5.98
N PRO A 452 16.05 -31.90 6.59
CA PRO A 452 16.64 -30.77 5.86
C PRO A 452 17.97 -31.17 5.19
N LYS A 453 18.19 -30.72 3.94
CA LYS A 453 19.49 -30.83 3.26
C LYS A 453 20.37 -29.63 3.61
N ASP A 454 21.68 -29.79 3.37
CA ASP A 454 22.70 -28.76 3.61
C ASP A 454 22.45 -27.54 2.69
N VAL A 455 22.00 -26.41 3.25
CA VAL A 455 21.56 -25.18 2.52
C VAL A 455 22.73 -24.22 2.24
N ASN A 456 23.98 -24.71 2.21
CA ASN A 456 25.15 -23.87 1.97
C ASN A 456 25.21 -23.21 0.56
N GLN A 457 24.30 -23.55 -0.35
CA GLN A 457 24.13 -22.81 -1.61
C GLN A 457 23.21 -21.60 -1.41
N LYS A 458 23.79 -20.39 -1.50
CA LYS A 458 23.03 -19.15 -1.71
C LYS A 458 22.18 -19.31 -2.98
N ILE A 459 20.92 -18.89 -2.94
CA ILE A 459 20.09 -18.76 -4.14
C ILE A 459 20.87 -17.87 -5.12
N GLY A 460 21.25 -18.41 -6.27
CA GLY A 460 21.79 -17.59 -7.34
C GLY A 460 20.68 -16.76 -7.97
N GLU A 461 21.00 -15.56 -8.45
CA GLU A 461 20.07 -14.64 -9.13
C GLU A 461 19.30 -15.29 -10.31
N LYS A 462 19.78 -16.42 -10.83
CA LYS A 462 19.18 -17.16 -11.95
C LYS A 462 18.07 -18.14 -11.57
N VAL A 463 17.78 -18.32 -10.27
CA VAL A 463 16.70 -19.22 -9.82
C VAL A 463 15.36 -18.51 -9.99
N LYS A 464 14.44 -19.11 -10.77
CA LYS A 464 13.06 -18.61 -10.92
C LYS A 464 12.40 -18.46 -9.55
N HIS A 465 11.58 -17.43 -9.35
CA HIS A 465 11.06 -17.10 -8.03
C HIS A 465 10.27 -18.25 -7.40
N PHE A 466 9.44 -18.96 -8.17
CA PHE A 466 8.71 -20.12 -7.64
C PHE A 466 9.61 -21.20 -7.01
N ASP A 467 10.81 -21.44 -7.57
CA ASP A 467 11.75 -22.43 -7.04
C ASP A 467 12.40 -21.96 -5.72
N ARG A 468 12.42 -20.64 -5.45
CA ARG A 468 12.90 -20.07 -4.18
C ARG A 468 12.01 -20.47 -3.00
N LEU A 469 10.71 -20.76 -3.21
CA LEU A 469 9.81 -21.21 -2.15
C LEU A 469 10.32 -22.47 -1.43
N TYR A 470 10.81 -23.45 -2.19
CA TYR A 470 11.40 -24.67 -1.63
C TYR A 470 12.71 -24.40 -0.89
N TRP A 471 13.51 -23.46 -1.39
CA TRP A 471 14.70 -23.01 -0.68
C TRP A 471 14.33 -22.37 0.65
N TYR A 472 13.35 -21.45 0.69
CA TYR A 472 12.89 -20.83 1.93
C TYR A 472 12.33 -21.87 2.91
N TYR A 473 11.59 -22.87 2.42
CA TYR A 473 11.13 -24.00 3.21
C TYR A 473 12.30 -24.74 3.90
N ASN A 474 13.36 -25.08 3.16
CA ASN A 474 14.53 -25.75 3.71
C ASN A 474 15.36 -24.83 4.63
N TYR A 475 15.49 -23.56 4.27
CA TYR A 475 16.19 -22.55 5.05
C TYR A 475 15.58 -22.39 6.44
N ILE A 476 14.24 -22.24 6.50
CA ILE A 476 13.51 -22.21 7.76
C ILE A 476 13.69 -23.55 8.47
N GLY A 477 13.45 -24.68 7.80
CA GLY A 477 13.60 -26.02 8.35
C GLY A 477 14.94 -26.28 9.05
N ASN A 478 16.03 -25.75 8.49
CA ASN A 478 17.39 -25.85 9.05
C ASN A 478 17.63 -24.96 10.28
N LYS A 479 16.93 -23.83 10.40
CA LYS A 479 17.03 -22.92 11.55
C LYS A 479 16.22 -23.38 12.75
N LEU A 480 15.23 -24.25 12.56
CA LEU A 480 14.29 -24.60 13.61
C LEU A 480 14.91 -25.48 14.70
N ASN A 481 14.68 -25.09 15.95
CA ASN A 481 14.83 -25.98 17.10
C ASN A 481 13.51 -26.78 17.32
N LYS A 482 13.54 -27.78 18.22
CA LYS A 482 12.39 -28.66 18.49
C LYS A 482 11.11 -27.91 18.93
N ASN A 483 11.22 -26.70 19.49
CA ASN A 483 10.07 -25.96 20.03
C ASN A 483 9.25 -25.24 18.94
N LEU A 484 9.79 -25.06 17.73
CA LEU A 484 9.14 -24.31 16.64
C LEU A 484 8.37 -25.21 15.64
N GLN A 485 8.21 -26.50 15.96
CA GLN A 485 7.55 -27.48 15.08
C GLN A 485 6.08 -27.13 14.77
N LEU A 486 5.35 -26.56 15.73
CA LEU A 486 3.95 -26.19 15.54
C LEU A 486 3.79 -25.03 14.55
N GLN A 487 4.65 -24.01 14.65
CA GLN A 487 4.64 -22.86 13.74
C GLN A 487 5.09 -23.26 12.33
N MET A 488 6.07 -24.16 12.23
CA MET A 488 6.45 -24.75 10.96
C MET A 488 5.32 -25.54 10.32
N LYS A 489 4.53 -26.28 11.12
CA LYS A 489 3.33 -26.96 10.63
C LYS A 489 2.33 -25.97 10.03
N GLU A 490 2.05 -24.86 10.70
CA GLU A 490 1.15 -23.83 10.19
C GLU A 490 1.66 -23.21 8.87
N PHE A 491 2.97 -22.98 8.77
CA PHE A 491 3.61 -22.53 7.53
C PHE A 491 3.45 -23.55 6.39
N ILE A 492 3.72 -24.83 6.67
CA ILE A 492 3.56 -25.95 5.73
C ILE A 492 2.11 -26.07 5.27
N ASP A 493 1.16 -26.03 6.21
CA ASP A 493 -0.27 -26.13 5.93
C ASP A 493 -0.71 -24.98 5.00
N ASN A 494 -0.27 -23.76 5.28
CA ASN A 494 -0.54 -22.61 4.41
C ASN A 494 0.03 -22.81 2.99
N ILE A 495 1.28 -23.27 2.85
CA ILE A 495 1.87 -23.53 1.53
C ILE A 495 1.09 -24.63 0.80
N HIS A 496 0.77 -25.73 1.47
CA HIS A 496 0.02 -26.84 0.86
C HIS A 496 -1.36 -26.41 0.38
N ILE A 497 -2.08 -25.60 1.17
CA ILE A 497 -3.37 -25.04 0.77
C ILE A 497 -3.21 -24.21 -0.50
N ASN A 498 -2.20 -23.32 -0.55
CA ASN A 498 -1.94 -22.51 -1.74
C ASN A 498 -1.64 -23.39 -2.96
N LEU A 499 -0.67 -24.30 -2.88
CA LEU A 499 -0.29 -25.18 -3.99
C LEU A 499 -1.47 -26.04 -4.49
N LYS A 500 -2.35 -26.48 -3.59
CA LYS A 500 -3.58 -27.20 -3.95
C LYS A 500 -4.54 -26.32 -4.75
N ILE A 501 -4.83 -25.12 -4.26
CA ILE A 501 -5.72 -24.17 -4.95
C ILE A 501 -5.19 -23.82 -6.35
N LEU A 502 -3.87 -23.61 -6.48
CA LEU A 502 -3.25 -23.34 -7.78
C LEU A 502 -3.36 -24.54 -8.74
N SER A 503 -3.08 -25.75 -8.24
CA SER A 503 -3.21 -26.98 -9.02
C SER A 503 -4.64 -27.21 -9.51
N GLU A 504 -5.63 -26.97 -8.64
CA GLU A 504 -7.04 -27.04 -9.02
C GLU A 504 -7.42 -25.96 -10.05
N GLY A 505 -6.90 -24.74 -9.93
CA GLY A 505 -7.10 -23.68 -10.91
C GLY A 505 -6.58 -24.06 -12.31
N PHE A 506 -5.37 -24.62 -12.40
CA PHE A 506 -4.82 -25.09 -13.67
C PHE A 506 -5.56 -26.29 -14.28
N ASN A 507 -6.12 -27.17 -13.44
CA ASN A 507 -7.00 -28.25 -13.90
C ASN A 507 -8.29 -27.71 -14.51
N ASP A 508 -8.87 -26.66 -13.91
CA ASP A 508 -10.07 -26.02 -14.44
C ASP A 508 -9.79 -25.33 -15.79
N VAL A 509 -8.60 -24.72 -15.96
CA VAL A 509 -8.15 -24.19 -17.26
C VAL A 509 -8.04 -25.28 -18.31
N GLU A 510 -7.39 -26.41 -17.99
CA GLU A 510 -7.27 -27.55 -18.90
C GLU A 510 -8.63 -28.12 -19.31
N LEU A 511 -9.54 -28.25 -18.34
CA LEU A 511 -10.90 -28.73 -18.58
C LEU A 511 -11.65 -27.78 -19.53
N TYR A 512 -11.47 -26.47 -19.38
CA TYR A 512 -12.04 -25.47 -20.27
C TYR A 512 -11.47 -25.58 -21.68
N CYS A 513 -10.16 -25.75 -21.86
CA CYS A 513 -9.59 -25.97 -23.20
C CYS A 513 -10.15 -27.23 -23.89
N LYS A 514 -10.35 -28.30 -23.12
CA LYS A 514 -10.83 -29.60 -23.66
C LYS A 514 -12.32 -29.62 -23.98
N ASN A 515 -13.13 -28.99 -23.13
CA ASN A 515 -14.60 -29.12 -23.16
C ASN A 515 -15.33 -27.80 -23.46
N GLY A 516 -14.60 -26.68 -23.51
CA GLY A 516 -15.15 -25.35 -23.73
C GLY A 516 -15.60 -25.12 -25.17
N PRO A 517 -16.37 -24.05 -25.40
CA PRO A 517 -16.81 -23.70 -26.73
C PRO A 517 -15.61 -23.33 -27.61
N GLY A 518 -15.49 -23.95 -28.78
CA GLY A 518 -14.60 -23.50 -29.85
C GLY A 518 -13.22 -24.17 -29.95
N ASN A 519 -12.94 -25.27 -29.25
CA ASN A 519 -11.62 -25.96 -29.28
C ASN A 519 -10.45 -24.98 -29.12
N LEU A 520 -10.56 -24.05 -28.17
CA LEU A 520 -9.49 -23.10 -27.87
C LEU A 520 -8.25 -23.87 -27.43
N SER A 521 -7.12 -23.59 -28.07
CA SER A 521 -5.85 -24.10 -27.59
C SER A 521 -5.47 -23.38 -26.29
N GLU A 522 -4.67 -24.02 -25.44
CA GLU A 522 -4.16 -23.38 -24.22
C GLU A 522 -3.48 -22.04 -24.52
N SER A 523 -2.73 -21.95 -25.63
CA SER A 523 -2.11 -20.72 -26.10
C SER A 523 -3.11 -19.58 -26.40
N ASP A 524 -4.35 -19.90 -26.78
CA ASP A 524 -5.35 -18.88 -27.14
C ASP A 524 -5.99 -18.24 -25.90
N ILE A 525 -5.95 -18.92 -24.74
CA ILE A 525 -6.40 -18.35 -23.46
C ILE A 525 -5.39 -17.32 -22.96
N TYR A 526 -4.12 -17.48 -23.34
CA TYR A 526 -3.02 -16.66 -22.83
C TYR A 526 -2.77 -15.49 -23.79
N THR A 527 -3.64 -14.49 -23.72
CA THR A 527 -3.59 -13.32 -24.61
C THR A 527 -2.37 -12.42 -24.34
N THR A 528 -2.07 -11.54 -25.30
CA THR A 528 -1.00 -10.52 -25.24
C THR A 528 -1.14 -9.54 -24.06
N SER A 529 -2.29 -9.45 -23.39
CA SER A 529 -2.50 -8.53 -22.26
C SER A 529 -1.66 -8.92 -21.02
N MET A 530 -1.30 -10.21 -20.89
CA MET A 530 -0.53 -10.76 -19.76
C MET A 530 0.98 -10.74 -19.98
N ASP A 531 1.44 -10.90 -21.22
CA ASP A 531 2.87 -10.74 -21.58
C ASP A 531 3.36 -9.32 -21.33
N ASN A 532 2.42 -8.40 -21.34
CA ASN A 532 2.60 -7.01 -20.99
C ASN A 532 2.74 -6.75 -19.47
N LEU A 533 2.45 -7.70 -18.57
CA LEU A 533 2.64 -7.49 -17.13
C LEU A 533 4.11 -7.69 -16.66
N VAL A 534 4.96 -8.17 -17.56
CA VAL A 534 6.42 -8.39 -17.39
C VAL A 534 7.16 -7.31 -18.16
#